data_AF-A0A0Q5N635-F1
#
_entry.id   AF-A0A0Q5N635-F1
#
_cell.length_a   1.000
_cell.length_b   1.000
_cell.length_c   1.000
_cell.angle_alpha   90.00
_cell.angle_beta   90.00
_cell.angle_gamma   90.00
#
_symmetry.space_group_name_H-M   'P 1'
#
loop_
_entity.id
_entity.type
_entity.pdbx_description
1 polymer ?
#
loop_
_entity_poly.entity_id
_entity_poly.type
_entity_poly.pdbx_seq_one_letter_code
_entity_poly.pdbx_strand_id
1 'polypeptide(L)'
;MVLRAYELHPNDEVGMLFYLRGVRIHCVQGTKHTTSSGFLYHLNAEISYEGDSAFYIDTKWYKVKDAFVDSLINQTESIFKNFKLPAGILTHPWPIQPGTTLLAKEDEYNLKYDGTPGYIVMDKILPENIEICDIFYITSDELFLIHVKHSFTARVRELTNQILISARRLTEAITTKNLNYFKNSFKQINKQHKNTLNYSETEFVNMFFERKITYVFATASQLNTDLKIEGNVKKYKSNIARFSLTTCSAEMRTQYFDMVIFQIPRG
;
A
#
# COMPACT_ATOMS: atom_id res chain seq x y z
N MET A 1 -16.87 -6.58 -15.12
CA MET A 1 -16.22 -7.05 -16.36
C MET A 1 -16.22 -8.55 -16.52
N VAL A 2 -15.66 -9.32 -15.58
CA VAL A 2 -15.72 -10.80 -15.62
C VAL A 2 -17.18 -11.29 -15.62
N LEU A 3 -18.02 -10.74 -14.73
CA LEU A 3 -19.48 -10.95 -14.75
C LEU A 3 -20.11 -10.62 -16.12
N ARG A 4 -19.71 -9.51 -16.74
CA ARG A 4 -20.23 -9.10 -18.04
C ARG A 4 -19.82 -10.06 -19.17
N ALA A 5 -18.59 -10.58 -19.12
CA ALA A 5 -18.13 -11.60 -20.06
C ALA A 5 -18.98 -12.88 -19.93
N TYR A 6 -19.26 -13.30 -18.68
CA TYR A 6 -20.10 -14.46 -18.39
C TYR A 6 -21.55 -14.26 -18.83
N GLU A 7 -22.14 -13.08 -18.62
CA GLU A 7 -23.49 -12.74 -19.09
C GLU A 7 -23.61 -12.81 -20.62
N LEU A 8 -22.57 -12.37 -21.35
CA LEU A 8 -22.57 -12.33 -22.81
C LEU A 8 -22.24 -13.70 -23.45
N HIS A 9 -21.43 -14.50 -22.76
CA HIS A 9 -20.94 -15.79 -23.25
C HIS A 9 -21.15 -16.90 -22.20
N PRO A 10 -22.40 -17.17 -21.77
CA PRO A 10 -22.67 -18.17 -20.74
C PRO A 10 -22.28 -19.56 -21.26
N ASN A 11 -21.43 -20.26 -20.51
CA ASN A 11 -20.86 -21.57 -20.87
C ASN A 11 -20.00 -21.60 -22.14
N ASP A 12 -19.60 -20.45 -22.69
CA ASP A 12 -18.67 -20.35 -23.82
C ASP A 12 -17.34 -19.77 -23.35
N GLU A 13 -16.42 -20.66 -22.97
CA GLU A 13 -15.09 -20.29 -22.46
C GLU A 13 -14.29 -19.47 -23.49
N VAL A 14 -14.39 -19.85 -24.78
CA VAL A 14 -13.65 -19.17 -25.85
C VAL A 14 -14.20 -17.77 -26.05
N GLY A 15 -15.53 -17.60 -26.08
CA GLY A 15 -16.19 -16.30 -26.15
C GLY A 15 -15.88 -15.42 -24.96
N MET A 16 -15.90 -15.96 -23.73
CA MET A 16 -15.51 -15.24 -22.52
C MET A 16 -14.07 -14.75 -22.59
N LEU A 17 -13.13 -15.62 -22.98
CA LEU A 17 -11.71 -15.27 -23.13
C LEU A 17 -11.50 -14.23 -24.22
N PHE A 18 -12.19 -14.35 -25.35
CA PHE A 18 -12.12 -13.39 -26.45
C PHE A 18 -12.59 -12.00 -26.00
N TYR A 19 -13.74 -11.95 -25.32
CA TYR A 19 -14.27 -10.71 -24.74
C TYR A 19 -13.25 -10.08 -23.77
N LEU A 20 -12.76 -10.84 -22.78
CA LEU A 20 -11.85 -10.33 -21.76
C LEU A 20 -10.51 -9.85 -22.33
N ARG A 21 -9.98 -10.53 -23.36
CA ARG A 21 -8.77 -10.08 -24.08
C ARG A 21 -9.02 -8.83 -24.93
N GLY A 22 -10.24 -8.66 -25.43
CA GLY A 22 -10.65 -7.48 -26.21
C GLY A 22 -10.85 -6.22 -25.36
N VAL A 23 -11.08 -6.35 -24.05
CA VAL A 23 -11.28 -5.17 -23.21
C VAL A 23 -9.96 -4.46 -22.91
N ARG A 24 -9.97 -3.13 -23.10
CA ARG A 24 -8.84 -2.26 -22.83
C ARG A 24 -9.16 -1.29 -21.70
N ILE A 25 -8.18 -1.07 -20.83
CA ILE A 25 -8.19 0.00 -19.84
C ILE A 25 -7.48 1.19 -20.46
N HIS A 26 -8.16 2.34 -20.47
CA HIS A 26 -7.62 3.61 -20.97
C HIS A 26 -7.41 4.56 -19.81
N CYS A 27 -6.21 5.16 -19.74
CA CYS A 27 -5.97 6.31 -18.88
C CYS A 27 -6.34 7.58 -19.64
N VAL A 28 -7.16 8.43 -19.01
CA VAL A 28 -7.56 9.73 -19.54
C VAL A 28 -7.11 10.80 -18.56
N GLN A 29 -6.32 11.76 -19.02
CA GLN A 29 -5.91 12.92 -18.24
C GLN A 29 -6.49 14.18 -18.89
N GLY A 30 -7.47 14.79 -18.24
CA GLY A 30 -8.27 15.87 -18.84
C GLY A 30 -9.05 15.35 -20.05
N THR A 31 -8.77 15.90 -21.23
CA THR A 31 -9.37 15.46 -22.50
C THR A 31 -8.47 14.51 -23.32
N LYS A 32 -7.26 14.19 -22.83
CA LYS A 32 -6.26 13.44 -23.60
C LYS A 32 -6.20 11.99 -23.14
N HIS A 33 -6.29 11.06 -24.09
CA HIS A 33 -5.93 9.66 -23.88
C HIS A 33 -4.40 9.54 -23.82
N THR A 34 -3.87 9.08 -22.69
CA THR A 34 -2.42 9.07 -22.45
C THR A 34 -1.82 7.69 -22.69
N THR A 35 -2.44 6.63 -22.16
CA THR A 35 -1.98 5.25 -22.35
C THR A 35 -3.16 4.28 -22.32
N SER A 36 -2.99 3.11 -22.93
CA SER A 36 -3.96 2.02 -22.86
C SER A 36 -3.27 0.67 -22.76
N SER A 37 -3.87 -0.24 -22.01
CA SER A 37 -3.40 -1.61 -21.87
C SER A 37 -4.58 -2.58 -21.80
N GLY A 38 -4.37 -3.86 -22.10
CA GLY A 38 -5.44 -4.86 -22.01
C GLY A 38 -5.86 -5.08 -20.56
N PHE A 39 -7.16 -5.28 -20.30
CA PHE A 39 -7.69 -5.50 -18.95
C PHE A 39 -6.93 -6.59 -18.17
N LEU A 40 -6.56 -7.68 -18.85
CA LEU A 40 -5.84 -8.80 -18.25
C LEU A 40 -4.44 -8.43 -17.73
N TYR A 41 -3.83 -7.34 -18.19
CA TYR A 41 -2.55 -6.84 -17.67
C TYR A 41 -2.69 -6.21 -16.27
N HIS A 42 -3.91 -5.88 -15.87
CA HIS A 42 -4.20 -5.24 -14.58
C HIS A 42 -4.71 -6.22 -13.52
N LEU A 43 -4.87 -7.50 -13.87
CA LEU A 43 -5.29 -8.53 -12.93
C LEU A 43 -4.09 -9.07 -12.16
N ASN A 44 -4.29 -9.29 -10.86
CA ASN A 44 -3.44 -10.14 -10.06
C ASN A 44 -4.34 -11.07 -9.26
N ALA A 45 -4.03 -12.35 -9.26
CA ALA A 45 -4.87 -13.34 -8.62
C ALA A 45 -4.04 -14.43 -7.97
N GLU A 46 -4.57 -14.97 -6.88
CA GLU A 46 -4.17 -16.24 -6.30
C GLU A 46 -5.37 -17.17 -6.46
N ILE A 47 -5.17 -18.28 -7.17
CA ILE A 47 -6.20 -19.30 -7.39
C ILE A 47 -5.69 -20.61 -6.80
N SER A 48 -6.55 -21.28 -6.04
CA SER A 48 -6.28 -22.61 -5.52
C SER A 48 -7.28 -23.60 -6.13
N TYR A 49 -6.77 -24.71 -6.67
CA TYR A 49 -7.57 -25.79 -7.25
C TYR A 49 -6.96 -27.14 -6.86
N GLU A 50 -7.76 -28.04 -6.29
CA GLU A 50 -7.33 -29.39 -5.85
C GLU A 50 -6.04 -29.43 -5.01
N GLY A 51 -5.80 -28.39 -4.20
CA GLY A 51 -4.62 -28.29 -3.33
C GLY A 51 -3.39 -27.65 -3.99
N ASP A 52 -3.38 -27.48 -5.31
CA ASP A 52 -2.39 -26.67 -6.02
C ASP A 52 -2.79 -25.19 -5.95
N SER A 53 -1.79 -24.31 -5.79
CA SER A 53 -1.98 -22.86 -5.88
C SER A 53 -1.17 -22.27 -7.02
N ALA A 54 -1.75 -21.30 -7.72
CA ALA A 54 -1.10 -20.54 -8.77
C ALA A 54 -1.29 -19.04 -8.57
N PHE A 55 -0.23 -18.27 -8.85
CA PHE A 55 -0.34 -16.82 -8.95
C PHE A 55 -0.43 -16.41 -10.40
N TYR A 56 -1.32 -15.46 -10.68
CA TYR A 56 -1.26 -14.65 -11.88
C TYR A 56 -0.69 -13.30 -11.51
N ILE A 57 0.55 -13.03 -11.92
CA ILE A 57 1.27 -11.77 -11.65
C ILE A 57 1.99 -11.36 -12.94
N ASP A 58 1.86 -10.09 -13.32
CA ASP A 58 2.53 -9.48 -14.48
C ASP A 58 2.37 -10.33 -15.76
N THR A 59 1.14 -10.79 -16.01
CA THR A 59 0.73 -11.65 -17.15
C THR A 59 1.28 -13.06 -17.18
N LYS A 60 1.93 -13.50 -16.10
CA LYS A 60 2.50 -14.84 -16.00
C LYS A 60 1.81 -15.65 -14.91
N TRP A 61 1.62 -16.93 -15.19
CA TRP A 61 1.19 -17.91 -14.20
C TRP A 61 2.40 -18.54 -13.53
N TYR A 62 2.42 -18.53 -12.20
CA TYR A 62 3.44 -19.17 -11.38
C TYR A 62 2.80 -20.27 -10.56
N LYS A 63 3.19 -21.52 -10.79
CA LYS A 63 2.81 -22.62 -9.89
C LYS A 63 3.59 -22.49 -8.59
N VAL A 64 2.85 -22.48 -7.50
CA VAL A 64 3.40 -22.29 -6.16
C VAL A 64 3.82 -23.64 -5.62
N LYS A 65 5.13 -23.82 -5.37
CA LYS A 65 5.67 -25.02 -4.72
C LYS A 65 5.68 -24.82 -3.21
N ASP A 66 5.49 -25.90 -2.44
CA ASP A 66 5.47 -25.84 -0.96
C ASP A 66 6.73 -25.19 -0.37
N ALA A 67 7.92 -25.56 -0.88
CA ALA A 67 9.18 -24.96 -0.44
C ALA A 67 9.24 -23.44 -0.64
N PHE A 68 8.59 -22.91 -1.68
CA PHE A 68 8.48 -21.48 -1.90
C PHE A 68 7.51 -20.84 -0.91
N VAL A 69 6.37 -21.48 -0.64
CA VAL A 69 5.41 -21.02 0.39
C VAL A 69 6.06 -20.95 1.76
N ASP A 70 6.80 -21.98 2.16
CA ASP A 70 7.50 -22.02 3.43
C ASP A 70 8.56 -20.92 3.53
N SER A 71 9.30 -20.68 2.43
CA SER A 71 10.22 -19.54 2.35
C SER A 71 9.50 -18.21 2.54
N LEU A 72 8.36 -18.00 1.88
CA LEU A 72 7.55 -16.78 2.04
C LEU A 72 7.02 -16.61 3.47
N ILE A 73 6.57 -17.68 4.11
CA ILE A 73 6.13 -17.67 5.51
C ILE A 73 7.28 -17.23 6.41
N ASN A 74 8.45 -17.85 6.28
CA ASN A 74 9.62 -17.56 7.10
C ASN A 74 10.14 -16.14 6.89
N GLN A 75 10.17 -15.66 5.64
CA GLN A 75 10.57 -14.29 5.33
C GLN A 75 9.57 -13.27 5.88
N THR A 76 8.27 -13.52 5.73
CA THR A 76 7.22 -12.65 6.28
C THR A 76 7.32 -12.59 7.81
N GLU A 77 7.49 -13.74 8.48
CA GLU A 77 7.68 -13.82 9.92
C GLU A 77 8.91 -13.01 10.38
N SER A 78 10.03 -13.19 9.68
CA SER A 78 11.25 -12.41 9.94
C SER A 78 11.02 -10.90 9.78
N ILE A 79 10.25 -10.49 8.77
CA ILE A 79 9.95 -9.08 8.53
C ILE A 79 9.14 -8.47 9.69
N PHE A 80 8.06 -9.12 10.10
CA PHE A 80 7.23 -8.66 11.22
C PHE A 80 7.97 -8.68 12.56
N LYS A 81 8.93 -9.61 12.74
CA LYS A 81 9.71 -9.72 13.96
C LYS A 81 10.80 -8.66 14.06
N ASN A 82 11.53 -8.40 12.97
CA ASN A 82 12.78 -7.65 13.00
C ASN A 82 12.64 -6.17 12.60
N PHE A 83 11.62 -5.82 11.80
CA PHE A 83 11.45 -4.45 11.32
C PHE A 83 10.25 -3.77 11.97
N LYS A 84 10.20 -3.74 13.30
CA LYS A 84 9.05 -3.18 14.03
C LYS A 84 9.09 -1.65 14.06
N LEU A 85 7.93 -1.03 13.85
CA LEU A 85 7.76 0.39 14.12
C LEU A 85 8.00 0.67 15.62
N PRO A 86 8.78 1.71 15.98
CA PRO A 86 8.90 2.15 17.36
C PRO A 86 7.55 2.44 18.02
N ALA A 87 7.45 2.17 19.31
CA ALA A 87 6.23 2.42 20.07
C ALA A 87 5.89 3.92 20.09
N GLY A 88 4.59 4.24 20.11
CA GLY A 88 4.11 5.62 20.22
C GLY A 88 3.90 6.35 18.89
N ILE A 89 4.32 5.79 17.75
CA ILE A 89 4.13 6.43 16.43
C ILE A 89 2.73 6.16 15.85
N LEU A 90 2.19 4.96 16.02
CA LEU A 90 0.79 4.67 15.71
C LEU A 90 0.13 4.16 16.99
N THR A 91 -0.81 4.94 17.51
CA THR A 91 -1.40 4.73 18.85
C THR A 91 -2.89 4.41 18.80
N HIS A 92 -3.57 4.79 17.72
CA HIS A 92 -4.99 4.52 17.57
C HIS A 92 -5.23 3.11 17.03
N PRO A 93 -6.17 2.35 17.61
CA PRO A 93 -6.62 1.10 17.01
C PRO A 93 -7.51 1.37 15.79
N TRP A 94 -7.57 0.38 14.89
CA TRP A 94 -8.41 0.43 13.70
C TRP A 94 -9.89 0.36 14.10
N PRO A 95 -10.71 1.38 13.77
CA PRO A 95 -12.12 1.40 14.18
C PRO A 95 -12.92 0.25 13.57
N ILE A 96 -13.84 -0.31 14.34
CA ILE A 96 -14.86 -1.26 13.85
C ILE A 96 -16.13 -0.47 13.52
N GLN A 97 -16.79 -0.80 12.40
CA GLN A 97 -18.03 -0.14 12.02
C GLN A 97 -19.13 -0.45 13.04
N PRO A 98 -19.94 0.53 13.46
CA PRO A 98 -20.97 0.35 14.49
C PRO A 98 -21.92 -0.81 14.19
N GLY A 99 -22.09 -1.71 15.16
CA GLY A 99 -22.98 -2.87 15.04
C GLY A 99 -22.47 -4.00 14.12
N THR A 100 -21.19 -3.98 13.73
CA THR A 100 -20.59 -5.01 12.87
C THR A 100 -19.28 -5.56 13.46
N THR A 101 -18.67 -6.52 12.77
CA THR A 101 -17.28 -6.95 13.00
C THR A 101 -16.32 -6.46 11.93
N LEU A 102 -16.79 -5.60 11.02
CA LEU A 102 -16.02 -5.11 9.88
C LEU A 102 -15.19 -3.89 10.28
N LEU A 103 -13.98 -3.82 9.77
CA LEU A 103 -13.13 -2.65 9.93
C LEU A 103 -13.74 -1.46 9.15
N ALA A 104 -13.67 -0.28 9.73
CA ALA A 104 -14.02 0.95 9.02
C ALA A 104 -13.02 1.22 7.89
N LYS A 105 -13.35 2.17 7.02
CA LYS A 105 -12.52 2.49 5.85
C LYS A 105 -11.17 3.09 6.25
N GLU A 106 -10.20 3.02 5.34
CA GLU A 106 -8.86 3.57 5.56
C GLU A 106 -8.88 5.08 5.87
N ASP A 107 -9.73 5.85 5.21
CA ASP A 107 -9.87 7.29 5.44
C ASP A 107 -10.37 7.62 6.85
N GLU A 108 -11.34 6.86 7.37
CA GLU A 108 -11.82 6.98 8.74
C GLU A 108 -10.72 6.69 9.78
N TYR A 109 -9.82 5.75 9.50
CA TYR A 109 -8.67 5.49 10.36
C TYR A 109 -7.65 6.66 10.30
N ASN A 110 -7.33 7.12 9.09
CA ASN A 110 -6.35 8.19 8.86
C ASN A 110 -6.74 9.49 9.59
N LEU A 111 -8.03 9.84 9.54
CA LEU A 111 -8.57 11.04 10.18
C LEU A 111 -8.42 11.05 11.72
N LYS A 112 -8.16 9.91 12.37
CA LYS A 112 -7.88 9.90 13.81
C LYS A 112 -6.61 10.66 14.19
N TYR A 113 -5.68 10.83 13.25
CA TYR A 113 -4.44 11.56 13.45
C TYR A 113 -4.55 13.04 13.04
N ASP A 114 -5.69 13.47 12.48
CA ASP A 114 -5.90 14.88 12.15
C ASP A 114 -5.90 15.74 13.42
N GLY A 115 -5.24 16.89 13.35
CA GLY A 115 -5.06 17.77 14.52
C GLY A 115 -4.09 17.25 15.60
N THR A 116 -3.55 16.02 15.48
CA THR A 116 -2.62 15.47 16.49
C THR A 116 -1.21 16.05 16.32
N PRO A 117 -0.54 16.51 17.39
CA PRO A 117 0.80 17.07 17.30
C PRO A 117 1.80 16.14 16.60
N GLY A 118 2.52 16.68 15.62
CA GLY A 118 3.51 15.92 14.85
C GLY A 118 2.92 15.14 13.68
N TYR A 119 1.59 15.08 13.51
CA TYR A 119 0.95 14.36 12.40
C TYR A 119 0.35 15.30 11.37
N ILE A 120 0.45 14.90 10.10
CA ILE A 120 -0.25 15.48 8.96
C ILE A 120 -0.92 14.33 8.21
N VAL A 121 -2.25 14.38 8.07
CA VAL A 121 -2.99 13.38 7.27
C VAL A 121 -2.81 13.70 5.79
N MET A 122 -2.09 12.85 5.06
CA MET A 122 -1.71 13.05 3.66
C MET A 122 -2.57 12.26 2.65
N ASP A 123 -3.53 11.44 3.09
CA ASP A 123 -4.50 10.73 2.23
C ASP A 123 -5.04 11.63 1.10
N LYS A 124 -4.91 11.19 -0.16
CA LYS A 124 -5.35 11.95 -1.36
C LYS A 124 -4.58 13.26 -1.62
N ILE A 125 -3.37 13.41 -1.08
CA ILE A 125 -2.41 14.45 -1.51
C ILE A 125 -1.51 13.85 -2.58
N LEU A 126 -1.70 14.30 -3.82
CA LEU A 126 -1.16 13.67 -5.02
C LEU A 126 -0.32 14.66 -5.83
N PRO A 127 0.85 15.11 -5.33
CA PRO A 127 1.81 15.83 -6.17
C PRO A 127 2.16 14.97 -7.40
N GLU A 128 1.93 15.50 -8.60
CA GLU A 128 2.20 14.78 -9.85
C GLU A 128 1.44 13.45 -9.98
N ASN A 129 0.27 13.32 -9.35
CA ASN A 129 -0.57 12.11 -9.30
C ASN A 129 0.03 10.94 -8.50
N ILE A 130 1.02 11.19 -7.63
CA ILE A 130 1.63 10.18 -6.77
C ILE A 130 1.33 10.52 -5.32
N GLU A 131 0.75 9.57 -4.59
CA GLU A 131 0.52 9.69 -3.16
C GLU A 131 1.83 9.44 -2.40
N ILE A 132 2.25 10.42 -1.61
CA ILE A 132 3.49 10.29 -0.81
C ILE A 132 3.28 9.30 0.34
N CYS A 133 2.20 9.45 1.10
CA CYS A 133 1.78 8.56 2.19
C CYS A 133 0.35 8.89 2.62
N ASP A 134 -0.25 8.04 3.43
CA ASP A 134 -1.57 8.27 4.03
C ASP A 134 -1.48 9.19 5.25
N ILE A 135 -0.48 8.95 6.11
CA ILE A 135 -0.22 9.71 7.33
C ILE A 135 1.28 10.02 7.38
N PHE A 136 1.60 11.28 7.68
CA PHE A 136 2.95 11.77 7.80
C PHE A 136 3.24 12.17 9.25
N TYR A 137 4.16 11.47 9.89
CA TYR A 137 4.56 11.77 11.26
C TYR A 137 5.98 12.36 11.31
N ILE A 138 6.11 13.47 12.01
CA ILE A 138 7.28 14.33 12.00
C ILE A 138 7.86 14.39 13.41
N THR A 139 9.09 13.93 13.55
CA THR A 139 9.91 14.12 14.75
C THR A 139 11.03 15.12 14.49
N SER A 140 11.86 15.42 15.48
CA SER A 140 13.02 16.30 15.33
C SER A 140 14.01 15.83 14.27
N ASP A 141 14.18 14.51 14.14
CA ASP A 141 15.28 13.85 13.44
C ASP A 141 14.82 12.88 12.35
N GLU A 142 13.58 12.40 12.42
CA GLU A 142 13.03 11.39 11.52
C GLU A 142 11.62 11.75 11.02
N LEU A 143 11.38 11.41 9.76
CA LEU A 143 10.12 11.52 9.05
C LEU A 143 9.57 10.11 8.80
N PHE A 144 8.37 9.86 9.28
CA PHE A 144 7.67 8.59 9.07
C PHE A 144 6.57 8.76 8.02
N LEU A 145 6.76 8.08 6.88
CA LEU A 145 5.83 8.05 5.75
C LEU A 145 4.97 6.80 5.87
N ILE A 146 3.78 6.96 6.44
CA ILE A 146 2.94 5.83 6.85
C ILE A 146 1.92 5.55 5.76
N HIS A 147 1.94 4.33 5.26
CA HIS A 147 0.91 3.81 4.38
C HIS A 147 0.08 2.76 5.11
N VAL A 148 -1.24 2.91 5.05
CA VAL A 148 -2.19 2.06 5.76
C VAL A 148 -3.00 1.24 4.78
N LYS A 149 -3.20 -0.04 5.09
CA LYS A 149 -4.19 -0.85 4.39
C LYS A 149 -4.76 -1.89 5.32
N HIS A 150 -6.08 -1.94 5.43
CA HIS A 150 -6.69 -3.01 6.20
C HIS A 150 -6.54 -4.35 5.47
N SER A 151 -6.47 -5.44 6.25
CA SER A 151 -6.45 -6.83 5.79
C SER A 151 -5.17 -7.29 5.08
N PHE A 152 -4.43 -8.22 5.71
CA PHE A 152 -3.27 -8.91 5.13
C PHE A 152 -3.67 -9.95 4.06
N THR A 153 -4.12 -9.45 2.92
CA THR A 153 -4.70 -10.18 1.78
C THR A 153 -4.08 -9.67 0.47
N ALA A 154 -4.67 -9.99 -0.69
CA ALA A 154 -4.20 -9.43 -1.98
C ALA A 154 -4.11 -7.89 -2.01
N ARG A 155 -4.85 -7.18 -1.14
CA ARG A 155 -4.74 -5.72 -0.95
C ARG A 155 -3.35 -5.25 -0.50
N VAL A 156 -2.57 -6.12 0.12
CA VAL A 156 -1.16 -5.83 0.47
C VAL A 156 -0.34 -5.48 -0.78
N ARG A 157 -0.66 -6.06 -1.95
CA ARG A 157 0.02 -5.70 -3.20
C ARG A 157 -0.19 -4.24 -3.57
N GLU A 158 -1.41 -3.74 -3.41
CA GLU A 158 -1.73 -2.33 -3.65
C GLU A 158 -0.91 -1.43 -2.72
N LEU A 159 -0.92 -1.75 -1.42
CA LEU A 159 -0.14 -1.04 -0.40
C LEU A 159 1.36 -1.03 -0.74
N THR A 160 1.94 -2.19 -1.07
CA THR A 160 3.36 -2.28 -1.43
C THR A 160 3.69 -1.52 -2.70
N ASN A 161 2.77 -1.49 -3.68
CA ASN A 161 2.97 -0.72 -4.91
C ASN A 161 2.94 0.78 -4.63
N GLN A 162 2.03 1.26 -3.77
CA GLN A 162 1.99 2.66 -3.33
C GLN A 162 3.31 3.05 -2.66
N ILE A 163 3.81 2.23 -1.73
CA ILE A 163 5.09 2.44 -1.05
C ILE A 163 6.24 2.54 -2.07
N LEU A 164 6.37 1.58 -3.00
CA LEU A 164 7.47 1.56 -3.97
C LEU A 164 7.42 2.73 -4.96
N ILE A 165 6.23 3.09 -5.44
CA ILE A 165 6.06 4.24 -6.35
C ILE A 165 6.40 5.54 -5.63
N SER A 166 5.89 5.71 -4.40
CA SER A 166 6.20 6.84 -3.54
C SER A 166 7.70 6.94 -3.28
N ALA A 167 8.32 5.86 -2.81
CA ALA A 167 9.75 5.80 -2.49
C ALA A 167 10.61 6.15 -3.70
N ARG A 168 10.34 5.55 -4.87
CA ARG A 168 11.07 5.86 -6.11
C ARG A 168 10.96 7.33 -6.48
N ARG A 169 9.75 7.90 -6.44
CA ARG A 169 9.55 9.31 -6.78
C ARG A 169 10.24 10.23 -5.79
N LEU A 170 10.14 9.91 -4.50
CA LEU A 170 10.78 10.68 -3.43
C LEU A 170 12.30 10.65 -3.55
N THR A 171 12.90 9.49 -3.79
CA THR A 171 14.34 9.34 -4.04
C THR A 171 14.78 10.20 -5.23
N GLU A 172 14.04 10.18 -6.34
CA GLU A 172 14.32 11.03 -7.51
C GLU A 172 14.23 12.52 -7.17
N ALA A 173 13.17 12.94 -6.46
CA ALA A 173 12.97 14.33 -6.06
C ALA A 173 14.08 14.83 -5.12
N ILE A 174 14.53 14.00 -4.17
CA ILE A 174 15.64 14.33 -3.26
C ILE A 174 16.96 14.42 -4.05
N THR A 175 17.27 13.40 -4.86
CA THR A 175 18.53 13.31 -5.61
C THR A 175 18.69 14.46 -6.60
N THR A 176 17.60 14.86 -7.25
CA THR A 176 17.58 15.97 -8.21
C THR A 176 17.37 17.34 -7.56
N LYS A 177 17.23 17.40 -6.22
CA LYS A 177 16.87 18.62 -5.46
C LYS A 177 15.63 19.31 -6.04
N ASN A 178 14.62 18.53 -6.43
CA ASN A 178 13.38 19.03 -6.99
C ASN A 178 12.50 19.66 -5.89
N LEU A 179 12.80 20.91 -5.54
CA LEU A 179 12.04 21.66 -4.53
C LEU A 179 10.56 21.81 -4.91
N ASN A 180 10.24 21.87 -6.21
CA ASN A 180 8.88 22.07 -6.68
C ASN A 180 7.96 20.90 -6.32
N TYR A 181 8.47 19.67 -6.30
CA TYR A 181 7.70 18.50 -5.87
C TYR A 181 7.17 18.67 -4.42
N PHE A 182 8.06 19.06 -3.50
CA PHE A 182 7.73 19.29 -2.10
C PHE A 182 6.85 20.53 -1.90
N LYS A 183 7.13 21.63 -2.61
CA LYS A 183 6.29 22.83 -2.59
C LYS A 183 4.86 22.55 -3.08
N ASN A 184 4.72 21.76 -4.14
CA ASN A 184 3.42 21.36 -4.66
C ASN A 184 2.66 20.49 -3.65
N SER A 185 3.36 19.59 -2.95
CA SER A 185 2.79 18.80 -1.86
C SER A 185 2.25 19.71 -0.75
N PHE A 186 3.06 20.66 -0.27
CA PHE A 186 2.69 21.62 0.76
C PHE A 186 1.49 22.49 0.35
N LYS A 187 1.46 22.95 -0.91
CA LYS A 187 0.31 23.70 -1.46
C LYS A 187 -0.97 22.88 -1.48
N GLN A 188 -0.90 21.59 -1.82
CA GLN A 188 -2.07 20.72 -1.79
C GLN A 188 -2.59 20.49 -0.36
N ILE A 189 -1.69 20.33 0.62
CA ILE A 189 -2.06 20.18 2.04
C ILE A 189 -2.87 21.42 2.48
N ASN A 190 -2.33 22.62 2.24
CA ASN A 190 -3.01 23.87 2.58
C ASN A 190 -4.34 24.05 1.83
N LYS A 191 -4.38 23.69 0.54
CA LYS A 191 -5.62 23.78 -0.26
C LYS A 191 -6.72 22.88 0.26
N GLN A 192 -6.37 21.72 0.83
CA GLN A 192 -7.32 20.79 1.44
C GLN A 192 -7.62 21.14 2.91
N HIS A 193 -7.17 22.30 3.41
CA HIS A 193 -7.34 22.75 4.80
C HIS A 193 -6.83 21.74 5.85
N LYS A 194 -5.84 20.93 5.46
CA LYS A 194 -5.21 19.97 6.36
C LYS A 194 -4.21 20.68 7.27
N ASN A 195 -4.06 20.20 8.49
CA ASN A 195 -3.15 20.78 9.47
C ASN A 195 -1.69 20.68 8.99
N THR A 196 -1.00 21.81 8.86
CA THR A 196 0.43 21.88 8.51
C THR A 196 1.34 21.99 9.72
N LEU A 197 0.78 21.91 10.94
CA LEU A 197 1.51 22.06 12.21
C LEU A 197 2.27 23.40 12.33
N ASN A 198 1.78 24.43 11.63
CA ASN A 198 2.41 25.75 11.49
C ASN A 198 3.78 25.76 10.81
N TYR A 199 4.19 24.70 10.11
CA TYR A 199 5.38 24.74 9.28
C TYR A 199 5.19 25.72 8.12
N SER A 200 6.20 26.54 7.84
CA SER A 200 6.32 27.27 6.58
C SER A 200 6.63 26.32 5.42
N GLU A 201 6.36 26.76 4.18
CA GLU A 201 6.72 25.99 2.99
C GLU A 201 8.21 25.62 2.97
N THR A 202 9.08 26.55 3.37
CA THR A 202 10.54 26.33 3.42
C THR A 202 10.91 25.26 4.46
N GLU A 203 10.36 25.33 5.68
CA GLU A 203 10.61 24.32 6.71
C GLU A 203 10.12 22.93 6.28
N PHE A 204 8.94 22.87 5.66
CA PHE A 204 8.39 21.62 5.11
C PHE A 204 9.23 21.03 3.99
N VAL A 205 9.80 21.87 3.12
CA VAL A 205 10.68 21.38 2.05
C VAL A 205 12.02 20.89 2.63
N ASN A 206 12.61 21.67 3.54
CA ASN A 206 13.93 21.38 4.09
C ASN A 206 13.98 20.09 4.90
N MET A 207 12.91 19.72 5.63
CA MET A 207 12.90 18.49 6.42
C MET A 207 13.18 17.22 5.59
N PHE A 208 12.79 17.17 4.31
CA PHE A 208 13.08 16.02 3.44
C PHE A 208 14.57 15.87 3.06
N PHE A 209 15.36 16.92 3.26
CA PHE A 209 16.81 16.92 3.00
C PHE A 209 17.63 16.82 4.29
N GLU A 210 17.04 17.17 5.43
CA GLU A 210 17.74 17.29 6.72
C GLU A 210 17.48 16.11 7.66
N ARG A 211 16.35 15.41 7.50
CA ARG A 211 15.91 14.35 8.42
C ARG A 211 15.97 12.99 7.77
N LYS A 212 16.13 11.97 8.60
CA LYS A 212 16.02 10.58 8.17
C LYS A 212 14.59 10.32 7.69
N ILE A 213 14.43 9.54 6.63
CA ILE A 213 13.13 9.16 6.10
C ILE A 213 12.94 7.65 6.30
N THR A 214 11.82 7.27 6.91
CA THR A 214 11.44 5.88 7.14
C THR A 214 10.01 5.63 6.67
N TYR A 215 9.84 4.63 5.82
CA TYR A 215 8.52 4.19 5.38
C TYR A 215 7.91 3.24 6.40
N VAL A 216 6.60 3.34 6.60
CA VAL A 216 5.85 2.45 7.49
C VAL A 216 4.78 1.70 6.69
N PHE A 217 4.92 0.39 6.64
CA PHE A 217 3.87 -0.52 6.20
C PHE A 217 2.96 -0.80 7.41
N ALA A 218 1.74 -0.28 7.38
CA ALA A 218 0.78 -0.47 8.46
C ALA A 218 -0.45 -1.25 7.98
N THR A 219 -0.78 -2.33 8.68
CA THR A 219 -1.93 -3.17 8.31
C THR A 219 -2.70 -3.68 9.51
N ALA A 220 -3.97 -4.04 9.33
CA ALA A 220 -4.79 -4.68 10.36
C ALA A 220 -5.05 -6.16 10.02
N SER A 221 -5.24 -7.00 11.04
CA SER A 221 -5.61 -8.40 10.85
C SER A 221 -6.98 -8.51 10.15
N GLN A 222 -7.07 -9.35 9.12
CA GLN A 222 -8.35 -9.70 8.48
C GLN A 222 -9.11 -10.82 9.18
N LEU A 223 -8.50 -11.48 10.18
CA LEU A 223 -9.12 -12.62 10.86
C LEU A 223 -10.22 -12.11 11.82
N ASN A 224 -11.20 -12.96 12.12
CA ASN A 224 -12.29 -12.62 13.05
C ASN A 224 -11.78 -12.22 14.43
N THR A 225 -10.64 -12.77 14.85
CA THR A 225 -9.88 -12.37 16.03
C THR A 225 -8.74 -11.43 15.64
N ASP A 226 -8.39 -10.46 16.49
CA ASP A 226 -7.19 -9.62 16.32
C ASP A 226 -5.90 -10.36 16.68
N LEU A 227 -5.66 -11.45 15.96
CA LEU A 227 -4.47 -12.24 16.12
C LEU A 227 -3.27 -11.47 15.57
N LYS A 228 -2.13 -11.54 16.25
CA LYS A 228 -0.88 -10.97 15.71
C LYS A 228 -0.43 -11.78 14.49
N ILE A 229 -0.06 -11.11 13.41
CA ILE A 229 0.55 -11.73 12.22
C ILE A 229 1.87 -12.38 12.62
N GLU A 230 2.71 -11.66 13.39
CA GLU A 230 3.88 -12.23 14.04
C GLU A 230 3.49 -13.45 14.90
N GLY A 231 4.18 -14.56 14.70
CA GLY A 231 3.95 -15.85 15.33
C GLY A 231 2.77 -16.64 14.75
N ASN A 232 1.98 -16.05 13.84
CA ASN A 232 0.80 -16.68 13.26
C ASN A 232 0.72 -16.55 11.73
N VAL A 233 1.80 -16.20 11.03
CA VAL A 233 1.81 -15.96 9.57
C VAL A 233 1.11 -17.09 8.79
N LYS A 234 1.25 -18.35 9.21
CA LYS A 234 0.59 -19.51 8.58
C LYS A 234 -0.95 -19.41 8.51
N LYS A 235 -1.58 -18.73 9.47
CA LYS A 235 -3.05 -18.50 9.49
C LYS A 235 -3.50 -17.46 8.45
N TYR A 236 -2.58 -16.62 7.97
CA TYR A 236 -2.84 -15.60 6.94
C TYR A 236 -2.59 -16.18 5.55
N LYS A 237 -3.60 -16.84 4.97
CA LYS A 237 -3.44 -17.72 3.79
C LYS A 237 -2.96 -17.06 2.49
N SER A 238 -2.99 -15.73 2.38
CA SER A 238 -2.65 -15.07 1.11
C SER A 238 -1.16 -15.10 0.85
N ASN A 239 -0.73 -15.95 -0.09
CA ASN A 239 0.68 -15.99 -0.46
C ASN A 239 1.07 -14.81 -1.34
N ILE A 240 0.15 -14.26 -2.14
CA ILE A 240 0.43 -13.04 -2.89
C ILE A 240 0.72 -11.85 -1.96
N ALA A 241 0.04 -11.78 -0.80
CA ALA A 241 0.33 -10.77 0.22
C ALA A 241 1.76 -10.91 0.77
N ARG A 242 2.14 -12.15 1.13
CA ARG A 242 3.49 -12.47 1.62
C ARG A 242 4.54 -12.11 0.58
N PHE A 243 4.37 -12.58 -0.66
CA PHE A 243 5.28 -12.31 -1.77
C PHE A 243 5.44 -10.80 -2.05
N SER A 244 4.34 -10.05 -2.06
CA SER A 244 4.37 -8.60 -2.23
C SER A 244 5.14 -7.91 -1.10
N LEU A 245 4.87 -8.26 0.16
CA LEU A 245 5.59 -7.70 1.30
C LEU A 245 7.08 -8.05 1.27
N THR A 246 7.43 -9.32 1.04
CA THR A 246 8.85 -9.75 1.04
C THR A 246 9.65 -9.05 -0.05
N THR A 247 9.06 -8.92 -1.24
CA THR A 247 9.68 -8.22 -2.38
C THR A 247 9.84 -6.74 -2.10
N CYS A 248 8.77 -6.07 -1.67
CA CYS A 248 8.79 -4.65 -1.33
C CYS A 248 9.81 -4.34 -0.22
N SER A 249 9.83 -5.16 0.83
CA SER A 249 10.76 -5.03 1.95
C SER A 249 12.23 -5.19 1.51
N ALA A 250 12.51 -6.11 0.59
CA ALA A 250 13.84 -6.27 0.02
C ALA A 250 14.24 -5.09 -0.88
N GLU A 251 13.35 -4.63 -1.77
CA GLU A 251 13.61 -3.51 -2.68
C GLU A 251 13.83 -2.21 -1.90
N MET A 252 12.98 -1.90 -0.91
CA MET A 252 13.13 -0.72 -0.05
C MET A 252 14.51 -0.65 0.60
N ARG A 253 14.96 -1.72 1.25
CA ARG A 253 16.27 -1.77 1.91
C ARG A 253 17.46 -1.70 0.97
N THR A 254 17.30 -2.18 -0.27
CA THR A 254 18.42 -2.27 -1.22
C THR A 254 18.56 -1.03 -2.09
N GLN A 255 17.46 -0.32 -2.35
CA GLN A 255 17.43 0.75 -3.36
C GLN A 255 16.90 2.09 -2.85
N TYR A 256 16.11 2.10 -1.77
CA TYR A 256 15.39 3.31 -1.34
C TYR A 256 15.65 3.64 0.14
N PHE A 257 14.63 3.48 0.99
CA PHE A 257 14.63 3.92 2.38
C PHE A 257 14.44 2.75 3.34
N ASP A 258 14.74 2.99 4.62
CA ASP A 258 14.33 2.09 5.68
C ASP A 258 12.81 1.88 5.65
N MET A 259 12.38 0.65 5.89
CA MET A 259 10.98 0.30 5.99
C MET A 259 10.72 -0.51 7.24
N VAL A 260 9.78 -0.03 8.06
CA VAL A 260 9.29 -0.69 9.26
C VAL A 260 7.84 -1.09 9.11
N ILE A 261 7.40 -2.01 9.96
CA ILE A 261 6.13 -2.72 9.90
C ILE A 261 5.38 -2.47 11.18
N PHE A 262 4.07 -2.24 11.05
CA PHE A 262 3.16 -2.16 12.17
C PHE A 262 1.87 -2.92 11.89
N GLN A 263 1.48 -3.79 12.83
CA GLN A 263 0.11 -4.29 12.86
C GLN A 263 -0.73 -3.35 13.72
N ILE A 264 -1.68 -2.67 13.11
CA ILE A 264 -2.66 -1.83 13.79
C ILE A 264 -3.63 -2.75 14.53
N PRO A 265 -3.75 -2.63 15.87
CA PRO A 265 -4.73 -3.40 16.65
C PRO A 265 -6.15 -3.06 16.23
N ARG A 266 -7.08 -4.01 16.35
CA ARG A 266 -8.51 -3.76 16.12
C ARG A 266 -9.13 -3.09 17.35
N GLY A 267 -9.96 -2.08 17.12
CA GLY A 267 -10.64 -1.31 18.17
C GLY A 267 -11.94 -1.93 18.64
#